data_AF-A0AAU4NCT1-F1
#
_entry.id   AF-A0AAU4NCT1-F1
#
_cell.length_a   1.000
_cell.length_b   1.000
_cell.length_c   1.000
_cell.angle_alpha   90.00
_cell.angle_beta   90.00
_cell.angle_gamma   90.00
#
_symmetry.space_group_name_H-M   'P 1'
#
loop_
_entity.id
_entity.type
_entity.pdbx_description
1 polymer ?
#
loop_
_entity_poly.entity_id
_entity_poly.type
_entity_poly.pdbx_seq_one_letter_code
_entity_poly.pdbx_strand_id
1 'polypeptide(L)' 'MNGWFVVALLGVLGLAAIVLGGADDSPGLQFLGLILVVSAVVTAVRRRRIS' A
#
# COMPACT_ATOMS: atom_id res chain seq x y z
N MET A 1 -1.54 16.41 -8.91
CA MET A 1 -1.79 15.54 -7.75
C MET A 1 -0.63 15.67 -6.77
N ASN A 2 -0.94 15.96 -5.50
CA ASN A 2 0.04 16.02 -4.41
C ASN A 2 0.62 14.62 -4.15
N GLY A 3 1.93 14.53 -3.99
CA GLY A 3 2.62 13.24 -3.86
C GLY A 3 2.25 12.42 -2.63
N TRP A 4 1.71 13.06 -1.59
CA TRP A 4 1.17 12.42 -0.39
C TRP A 4 -0.15 11.70 -0.66
N PHE A 5 -0.94 12.13 -1.63
CA PHE A 5 -2.16 11.43 -2.02
C PHE A 5 -1.86 10.05 -2.59
N VAL A 6 -0.80 9.93 -3.41
CA VAL A 6 -0.37 8.62 -3.94
C VAL A 6 0.03 7.68 -2.81
N VAL A 7 0.75 8.17 -1.79
CA VAL A 7 1.12 7.38 -0.61
C VAL A 7 -0.12 6.89 0.13
N ALA A 8 -1.08 7.78 0.40
CA ALA A 8 -2.32 7.42 1.07
C ALA A 8 -3.12 6.40 0.27
N LEU A 9 -3.23 6.59 -1.05
CA LEU A 9 -3.95 5.69 -1.95
C LEU A 9 -3.35 4.28 -1.96
N LEU A 10 -2.02 4.17 -2.10
CA LEU A 10 -1.32 2.88 -2.05
C LEU A 10 -1.54 2.18 -0.69
N GLY A 11 -1.49 2.93 0.42
CA GLY A 11 -1.74 2.39 1.75
C GLY A 11 -3.15 1.84 1.92
N VAL A 12 -4.18 2.61 1.53
CA VAL A 12 -5.58 2.21 1.64
C VAL A 12 -5.88 0.99 0.77
N LEU A 13 -5.45 1.00 -0.49
CA LEU A 13 -5.66 -0.13 -1.40
C LEU A 13 -4.91 -1.38 -0.94
N GLY A 14 -3.69 -1.21 -0.42
CA GLY A 14 -2.90 -2.32 0.10
C GLY A 14 -3.55 -3.00 1.30
N LEU A 15 -4.01 -2.22 2.28
CA LEU A 15 -4.72 -2.75 3.45
C LEU A 15 -6.05 -3.39 3.04
N ALA A 16 -6.81 -2.77 2.15
CA ALA A 16 -8.06 -3.34 1.64
C ALA A 16 -7.83 -4.69 0.95
N ALA A 17 -6.78 -4.81 0.13
CA ALA A 17 -6.42 -6.07 -0.52
C ALA A 17 -6.02 -7.16 0.49
N ILE A 18 -5.30 -6.81 1.57
CA ILE A 18 -4.98 -7.79 2.63
C ILE A 18 -6.26 -8.29 3.31
N VAL A 19 -7.17 -7.39 3.69
CA VAL A 19 -8.42 -7.77 4.39
C VAL A 19 -9.33 -8.58 3.48
N LEU A 20 -9.56 -8.12 2.25
CA LEU A 20 -10.42 -8.81 1.29
C LEU A 20 -9.80 -10.14 0.84
N GLY A 21 -8.48 -10.20 0.67
CA GLY A 21 -7.77 -11.44 0.36
C GLY A 21 -7.75 -12.42 1.54
N GLY A 22 -7.84 -11.92 2.77
CA GLY A 22 -8.08 -12.74 3.96
C GLY A 22 -9.49 -13.31 3.99
N ALA A 23 -10.50 -12.50 3.67
CA ALA A 23 -11.89 -12.92 3.64
C ALA A 23 -12.20 -13.93 2.51
N ASP A 24 -11.44 -13.88 1.42
CA ASP A 24 -11.55 -14.76 0.24
C ASP A 24 -10.53 -15.91 0.25
N ASP A 25 -9.76 -16.09 1.33
CA ASP A 25 -8.66 -17.07 1.44
C ASP A 25 -7.69 -17.05 0.23
N SER A 26 -7.57 -15.90 -0.44
CA SER A 26 -6.77 -15.75 -1.66
C SER A 26 -5.38 -15.20 -1.32
N PRO A 27 -4.34 -16.06 -1.24
CA PRO A 27 -3.00 -15.62 -0.86
C PRO A 27 -2.43 -14.58 -1.83
N GLY A 28 -2.81 -14.65 -3.12
CA GLY A 28 -2.37 -13.70 -4.14
C GLY A 28 -2.80 -12.26 -3.85
N LEU A 29 -4.05 -12.04 -3.41
CA LEU A 29 -4.55 -10.70 -3.12
C LEU A 29 -3.89 -10.13 -1.85
N GLN A 30 -3.63 -10.99 -0.85
CA GLN A 30 -2.87 -10.61 0.34
C GLN A 30 -1.42 -10.20 -0.01
N PHE A 31 -0.75 -10.95 -0.88
CA PHE A 31 0.59 -10.60 -1.35
C PHE A 31 0.62 -9.29 -2.14
N LEU A 32 -0.36 -9.07 -3.04
CA LEU A 32 -0.49 -7.80 -3.73
C LEU A 32 -0.72 -6.64 -2.74
N GLY A 33 -1.58 -6.85 -1.74
CA GLY A 33 -1.81 -5.86 -0.70
C GLY A 33 -0.53 -5.52 0.07
N LEU A 34 0.27 -6.51 0.43
CA LEU A 34 1.57 -6.32 1.09
C LEU A 34 2.52 -5.48 0.22
N ILE A 35 2.63 -5.78 -1.07
CA ILE A 35 3.48 -5.03 -2.01
C ILE A 35 3.06 -3.55 -2.06
N LEU A 36 1.76 -3.27 -2.08
CA LEU A 36 1.23 -1.91 -2.10
C LEU A 36 1.55 -1.16 -0.80
N VAL A 37 1.37 -1.79 0.36
CA VAL A 37 1.71 -1.21 1.67
C VAL A 37 3.21 -0.90 1.75
N VAL A 38 4.07 -1.84 1.38
CA VAL A 38 5.52 -1.63 1.36
C VAL A 38 5.90 -0.47 0.43
N SER A 39 5.31 -0.43 -0.76
CA SER A 39 5.53 0.65 -1.73
C SER A 39 5.12 2.02 -1.19
N ALA A 40 3.99 2.08 -0.46
CA ALA A 40 3.54 3.29 0.22
C ALA A 40 4.56 3.75 1.27
N VAL A 41 5.03 2.84 2.11
CA VAL A 41 6.02 3.13 3.16
C VAL A 41 7.34 3.62 2.57
N VAL A 42 7.90 2.90 1.59
CA VAL A 42 9.15 3.28 0.92
C VAL A 42 9.02 4.66 0.28
N THR A 43 7.90 4.93 -0.40
CA THR A 43 7.64 6.23 -1.03
C THR A 43 7.53 7.35 0.01
N ALA A 44 6.83 7.11 1.13
CA ALA A 44 6.69 8.06 2.22
C ALA A 44 8.05 8.41 2.85
N VAL A 45 8.86 7.39 3.17
CA VAL A 45 10.20 7.56 3.74
C VAL A 45 11.09 8.33 2.77
N ARG A 46 11.09 7.97 1.49
CA ARG A 46 11.90 8.65 0.47
C ARG A 46 11.50 10.11 0.31
N ARG A 47 10.20 10.43 0.32
CA ARG A 47 9.71 11.81 0.27
C ARG A 47 10.14 12.62 1.49
N ARG A 48 10.10 12.05 2.70
CA ARG A 48 10.58 12.72 3.92
C ARG A 48 12.09 12.98 3.90
N ARG A 49 12.88 12.16 3.20
CA ARG A 49 14.34 12.33 3.11
C ARG A 49 14.79 13.34 2.06
N ILE A 50 13.97 13.55 1.03
CA ILE A 50 14.29 14.46 -0.10
C ILE A 50 13.68 15.85 0.11
N SER A 51 12.64 15.95 0.94
CA SER A 51 12.00 17.21 1.33
C SER A 51 12.72 17.89 2.48
#